data_AF-A6L0E5-F1
#
_entry.id   AF-A6L0E5-F1
#
_cell.length_a   1.000
_cell.length_b   1.000
_cell.length_c   1.000
_cell.angle_alpha   90.00
_cell.angle_beta   90.00
_cell.angle_gamma   90.00
#
_symmetry.space_group_name_H-M   'P 1'
#
loop_
_entity.id
_entity.type
_entity.pdbx_description
1 polymer ?
#
loop_
_entity_poly.entity_id
_entity_poly.type
_entity_poly.pdbx_seq_one_letter_code
_entity_poly.pdbx_strand_id
1 'polypeptide(L)'
;MKIELDVHTHTIASGHAFSTLQEMAQAAADKGLKVLGITEHSPGVPGTCHPIYFRNLHVVPRRMYGVELLLGAEINILDGKGNLDLDEDYMKMLDIRIAGIHSLCYEYGTIEENTHGMVQVISNPFIHIISHPGDGTAALHFEPMVLAAKEHHTLLEINNSSLKPTRNKPNARENNLTILRLCKKYEVPVILGSDAHISFDIARYDNLYELLQLTGFPEELIMNRDVKSFKEYLHL
;
A
#
# COMPACT_ATOMS: atom_id res chain seq x y z
N MET A 1 -20.33 -2.88 -0.54
CA MET A 1 -19.37 -2.57 0.56
C MET A 1 -19.20 -1.06 0.69
N LYS A 2 -19.30 -0.50 1.90
CA LYS A 2 -18.99 0.91 2.17
C LYS A 2 -17.47 1.06 2.31
N ILE A 3 -16.87 2.06 1.68
CA ILE A 3 -15.45 2.40 1.81
C ILE A 3 -15.33 3.70 2.61
N GLU A 4 -14.50 3.71 3.64
CA GLU A 4 -14.24 4.89 4.47
C GLU A 4 -12.82 5.44 4.31
N LEU A 5 -11.88 4.64 3.77
CA LEU A 5 -10.50 5.07 3.56
C LEU A 5 -9.86 4.51 2.29
N ASP A 6 -8.89 5.25 1.79
CA ASP A 6 -7.94 4.84 0.75
C ASP A 6 -6.58 5.44 1.10
N VAL A 7 -5.58 4.59 1.39
CA VAL A 7 -4.33 5.04 2.02
C VAL A 7 -3.09 4.89 1.16
N HIS A 8 -3.25 4.39 -0.07
CA HIS A 8 -2.18 4.27 -1.04
C HIS A 8 -2.52 5.14 -2.26
N THR A 9 -2.06 6.40 -2.23
CA THR A 9 -2.28 7.37 -3.30
C THR A 9 -1.09 8.33 -3.45
N HIS A 10 -0.93 8.89 -4.64
CA HIS A 10 0.25 9.69 -5.03
C HIS A 10 -0.16 11.04 -5.60
N THR A 11 0.70 12.05 -5.39
CA THR A 11 0.53 13.39 -5.97
C THR A 11 1.61 13.68 -7.00
N ILE A 12 1.56 14.87 -7.60
CA ILE A 12 2.62 15.39 -8.49
C ILE A 12 4.03 15.30 -7.89
N ALA A 13 4.18 15.15 -6.58
CA ALA A 13 5.48 14.98 -5.92
C ALA A 13 6.18 13.65 -6.27
N SER A 14 5.43 12.60 -6.65
CA SER A 14 5.98 11.34 -7.18
C SER A 14 6.50 11.43 -8.62
N GLY A 15 6.35 12.59 -9.29
CA GLY A 15 6.87 12.86 -10.64
C GLY A 15 6.08 12.23 -11.79
N HIS A 16 5.30 11.17 -11.53
CA HIS A 16 4.47 10.48 -12.52
C HIS A 16 3.00 10.32 -12.09
N ALA A 17 2.59 11.09 -11.09
CA ALA A 17 1.20 11.34 -10.73
C ALA A 17 0.80 12.77 -11.12
N PHE A 18 -0.50 13.01 -11.26
CA PHE A 18 -1.05 14.16 -12.01
C PHE A 18 -2.03 15.01 -11.21
N SER A 19 -2.14 14.80 -9.90
CA SER A 19 -2.97 15.60 -9.01
C SER A 19 -2.16 16.16 -7.86
N THR A 20 -2.47 17.38 -7.45
CA THR A 20 -1.91 18.02 -6.27
C THR A 20 -2.50 17.43 -4.99
N LEU A 21 -1.83 17.63 -3.85
CA LEU A 21 -2.32 17.20 -2.54
C LEU A 21 -3.74 17.71 -2.24
N GLN A 22 -4.04 18.97 -2.59
CA GLN A 22 -5.37 19.54 -2.36
C GLN A 22 -6.43 18.94 -3.29
N GLU A 23 -6.11 18.66 -4.56
CA GLU A 23 -7.04 17.97 -5.48
C GLU A 23 -7.34 16.54 -5.01
N MET A 24 -6.33 15.82 -4.50
CA MET A 24 -6.53 14.50 -3.90
C MET A 24 -7.44 14.58 -2.67
N ALA A 25 -7.19 15.51 -1.76
CA ALA A 25 -8.00 15.70 -0.55
C ALA A 25 -9.44 16.10 -0.87
N GLN A 26 -9.67 17.00 -1.83
CA GLN A 26 -11.01 17.40 -2.26
C GLN A 26 -11.75 16.22 -2.90
N ALA A 27 -11.11 15.47 -3.79
CA ALA A 27 -11.74 14.31 -4.43
C ALA A 27 -12.09 13.19 -3.43
N ALA A 28 -11.27 13.00 -2.39
CA ALA A 28 -11.59 12.11 -1.28
C ALA A 28 -12.84 12.59 -0.50
N ALA A 29 -12.95 13.89 -0.26
CA ALA A 29 -14.12 14.49 0.40
C ALA A 29 -15.40 14.31 -0.44
N ASP A 30 -15.32 14.56 -1.74
CA ASP A 30 -16.43 14.40 -2.69
C ASP A 30 -16.91 12.95 -2.77
N LYS A 31 -15.99 11.98 -2.57
CA LYS A 31 -16.27 10.55 -2.48
C LYS A 31 -16.73 10.09 -1.09
N GLY A 32 -16.79 11.00 -0.11
CA GLY A 32 -17.25 10.71 1.25
C GLY A 32 -16.27 9.89 2.08
N LEU A 33 -14.98 9.84 1.69
CA LEU A 33 -13.95 9.19 2.50
C LEU A 33 -13.75 9.97 3.81
N LYS A 34 -13.42 9.23 4.87
CA LYS A 34 -13.06 9.79 6.18
C LYS A 34 -11.56 9.98 6.31
N VAL A 35 -10.77 9.08 5.72
CA VAL A 35 -9.31 9.09 5.76
C VAL A 35 -8.75 8.94 4.34
N LEU A 36 -7.75 9.74 4.00
CA LEU A 36 -6.96 9.63 2.77
C LEU A 36 -5.48 9.53 3.14
N GLY A 37 -4.78 8.54 2.58
CA GLY A 37 -3.33 8.46 2.67
C GLY A 37 -2.66 9.08 1.45
N ILE A 38 -1.68 9.96 1.67
CA ILE A 38 -0.79 10.48 0.63
C ILE A 38 0.58 9.83 0.89
N THR A 39 0.95 8.85 0.05
CA THR A 39 2.08 7.95 0.26
C THR A 39 3.01 8.00 -0.94
N GLU A 40 3.73 9.11 -1.08
CA GLU A 40 4.63 9.32 -2.22
C GLU A 40 5.73 8.26 -2.26
N HIS A 41 6.25 7.97 -3.46
CA HIS A 41 7.42 7.10 -3.55
C HIS A 41 8.63 7.73 -2.87
N SER A 42 9.27 6.92 -2.04
CA SER A 42 10.59 7.12 -1.47
C SER A 42 11.72 7.22 -2.52
N PRO A 43 12.94 7.66 -2.12
CA PRO A 43 14.05 7.92 -3.02
C PRO A 43 14.60 6.66 -3.73
N GLY A 44 14.22 6.46 -4.98
CA GLY A 44 14.76 5.37 -5.82
C GLY A 44 14.06 5.32 -7.17
N VAL A 45 12.76 5.64 -7.15
CA VAL A 45 11.98 5.90 -8.37
C VAL A 45 12.46 7.20 -9.03
N PRO A 46 12.88 7.18 -10.31
CA PRO A 46 13.36 8.38 -10.99
C PRO A 46 12.32 9.50 -11.01
N GLY A 47 12.72 10.70 -10.59
CA GLY A 47 11.87 11.90 -10.59
C GLY A 47 10.91 12.04 -9.41
N THR A 48 11.01 11.16 -8.40
CA THR A 48 10.19 11.23 -7.19
C THR A 48 10.74 12.22 -6.14
N CYS A 49 10.12 12.20 -4.96
CA CYS A 49 10.45 12.97 -3.78
C CYS A 49 11.91 12.83 -3.34
N HIS A 50 12.59 13.97 -3.16
CA HIS A 50 13.81 14.03 -2.36
C HIS A 50 13.46 13.87 -0.86
N PRO A 51 14.33 13.28 0.00
CA PRO A 51 14.03 13.07 1.42
C PRO A 51 13.52 14.29 2.21
N ILE A 52 13.90 15.50 1.78
CA ILE A 52 13.42 16.76 2.36
C ILE A 52 11.91 16.94 2.26
N TYR A 53 11.26 16.33 1.26
CA TYR A 53 9.80 16.31 1.13
C TYR A 53 9.16 15.72 2.38
N PHE A 54 9.58 14.50 2.77
CA PHE A 54 9.05 13.79 3.92
C PHE A 54 9.28 14.54 5.23
N ARG A 55 10.48 15.14 5.40
CA ARG A 55 10.79 15.97 6.57
C ARG A 55 9.86 17.19 6.69
N ASN A 56 9.43 17.74 5.57
CA ASN A 56 8.61 18.94 5.55
C ASN A 56 7.10 18.67 5.66
N LEU A 57 6.65 17.41 5.68
CA LEU A 57 5.22 17.05 5.78
C LEU A 57 4.54 17.56 7.07
N HIS A 58 5.30 17.96 8.08
CA HIS A 58 4.76 18.56 9.31
C HIS A 58 4.05 19.91 9.06
N VAL A 59 4.32 20.60 7.94
CA VAL A 59 3.63 21.86 7.60
C VAL A 59 2.25 21.66 7.00
N VAL A 60 1.94 20.42 6.57
CA VAL A 60 0.66 20.09 5.94
C VAL A 60 -0.36 19.71 7.03
N PRO A 61 -1.56 20.33 7.06
CA PRO A 61 -2.56 20.01 8.06
C PRO A 61 -3.06 18.58 7.89
N ARG A 62 -3.27 17.86 9.00
CA ARG A 62 -3.81 16.49 9.02
C ARG A 62 -5.30 16.39 8.75
N ARG A 63 -5.96 17.51 8.43
CA ARG A 63 -7.36 17.52 8.04
C ARG A 63 -7.61 18.58 6.97
N MET A 64 -8.22 18.18 5.87
CA MET A 64 -8.63 19.05 4.78
C MET A 64 -10.03 18.65 4.31
N TYR A 65 -10.90 19.63 4.05
CA TYR A 65 -12.24 19.37 3.49
C TYR A 65 -13.08 18.34 4.28
N GLY A 66 -12.83 18.20 5.59
CA GLY A 66 -13.49 17.21 6.45
C GLY A 66 -12.81 15.83 6.51
N VAL A 67 -11.87 15.54 5.61
CA VAL A 67 -11.10 14.30 5.49
C VAL A 67 -9.82 14.38 6.32
N GLU A 68 -9.54 13.34 7.10
CA GLU A 68 -8.25 13.17 7.76
C GLU A 68 -7.18 12.70 6.77
N LEU A 69 -5.99 13.29 6.84
CA LEU A 69 -4.86 12.95 5.98
C LEU A 69 -3.83 12.15 6.77
N LEU A 70 -3.45 10.98 6.25
CA LEU A 70 -2.27 10.24 6.68
C LEU A 70 -1.15 10.50 5.68
N LEU A 71 -0.14 11.26 6.08
CA LEU A 71 0.98 11.63 5.23
C LEU A 71 2.12 10.64 5.45
N GLY A 72 2.46 9.93 4.39
CA GLY A 72 3.34 8.78 4.44
C GLY A 72 4.25 8.66 3.24
N ALA A 73 4.81 7.47 3.10
CA ALA A 73 5.63 7.08 1.98
C ALA A 73 5.30 5.66 1.53
N GLU A 74 5.46 5.41 0.24
CA GLU A 74 5.67 4.08 -0.30
C GLU A 74 7.19 3.85 -0.43
N ILE A 75 7.72 3.08 0.51
CA ILE A 75 9.14 2.82 0.73
C ILE A 75 9.60 1.69 -0.21
N ASN A 76 10.70 1.88 -0.92
CA ASN A 76 11.21 0.84 -1.82
C ASN A 76 11.91 -0.23 -1.00
N ILE A 77 11.47 -1.48 -1.16
CA ILE A 77 12.26 -2.64 -0.78
C ILE A 77 13.35 -2.80 -1.85
N LEU A 78 14.60 -2.99 -1.42
CA LEU A 78 15.77 -2.95 -2.29
C LEU A 78 16.28 -4.33 -2.69
N ASP A 79 16.19 -5.32 -1.81
CA ASP A 79 16.79 -6.65 -2.05
C ASP A 79 16.15 -7.77 -1.22
N GLY A 80 16.65 -8.99 -1.41
CA GLY A 80 16.30 -10.17 -0.62
C GLY A 80 16.78 -10.16 0.84
N LYS A 81 17.45 -9.10 1.31
CA LYS A 81 17.84 -8.93 2.72
C LYS A 81 16.85 -8.03 3.48
N GLY A 82 15.88 -7.43 2.78
CA GLY A 82 14.88 -6.53 3.37
C GLY A 82 15.40 -5.11 3.60
N ASN A 83 16.43 -4.68 2.87
CA ASN A 83 16.89 -3.30 2.90
C ASN A 83 15.82 -2.35 2.33
N LEU A 84 15.70 -1.17 2.93
CA LEU A 84 14.77 -0.11 2.54
C LEU A 84 15.54 1.14 2.09
N ASP A 85 14.97 1.94 1.21
CA ASP A 85 15.60 3.14 0.65
C ASP A 85 15.30 4.44 1.40
N LEU A 86 14.63 4.35 2.56
CA LEU A 86 14.31 5.48 3.42
C LEU A 86 14.78 5.19 4.84
N ASP A 87 15.59 6.08 5.41
CA ASP A 87 16.11 5.90 6.77
C ASP A 87 15.02 6.01 7.84
N GLU A 88 15.23 5.33 8.98
CA GLU A 88 14.29 5.31 10.11
C GLU A 88 13.95 6.70 10.65
N ASP A 89 14.88 7.66 10.57
CA ASP A 89 14.66 9.02 11.05
C ASP A 89 13.59 9.74 10.23
N TYR A 90 13.48 9.45 8.93
CA TYR A 90 12.36 9.91 8.11
C TYR A 90 11.09 9.11 8.41
N MET A 91 11.20 7.79 8.54
CA MET A 91 10.04 6.93 8.83
C MET A 91 9.31 7.35 10.12
N LYS A 92 10.03 7.75 11.17
CA LYS A 92 9.48 8.25 12.43
C LYS A 92 8.64 9.52 12.30
N MET A 93 8.79 10.27 11.20
CA MET A 93 8.04 11.51 10.94
C MET A 93 6.74 11.25 10.15
N LEU A 94 6.53 10.04 9.65
CA LEU A 94 5.42 9.68 8.78
C LEU A 94 4.25 9.08 9.58
N ASP A 95 3.03 9.48 9.23
CA ASP A 95 1.83 8.95 9.87
C ASP A 95 1.57 7.51 9.42
N ILE A 96 1.89 7.19 8.16
CA ILE A 96 1.76 5.84 7.60
C ILE A 96 2.97 5.49 6.74
N ARG A 97 3.32 4.21 6.69
CA ARG A 97 4.51 3.69 5.99
C ARG A 97 4.10 2.41 5.27
N ILE A 98 4.13 2.51 3.95
CA ILE A 98 3.88 1.41 3.03
C ILE A 98 5.23 0.97 2.49
N ALA A 99 5.46 -0.31 2.25
CA ALA A 99 6.68 -0.77 1.59
C ALA A 99 6.34 -1.72 0.43
N GLY A 100 7.05 -1.59 -0.69
CA GLY A 100 6.77 -2.37 -1.90
C GLY A 100 8.01 -2.64 -2.74
N ILE A 101 7.92 -3.66 -3.59
CA ILE A 101 8.97 -3.96 -4.57
C ILE A 101 8.67 -3.19 -5.85
N HIS A 102 9.60 -2.32 -6.25
CA HIS A 102 9.56 -1.61 -7.53
C HIS A 102 10.68 -2.09 -8.44
N SER A 103 10.35 -2.44 -9.69
CA SER A 103 11.32 -3.00 -10.64
C SER A 103 12.50 -2.07 -10.96
N LEU A 104 12.34 -0.77 -10.73
CA LEU A 104 13.40 0.23 -10.94
C LEU A 104 14.40 0.28 -9.77
N CYS A 105 14.01 -0.25 -8.60
CA CYS A 105 14.74 -0.12 -7.34
C CYS A 105 15.27 -1.46 -6.80
N TYR A 106 14.70 -2.58 -7.26
CA TYR A 106 14.92 -3.89 -6.65
C TYR A 106 16.04 -4.70 -7.32
N GLU A 107 16.95 -5.23 -6.51
CA GLU A 107 17.90 -6.26 -6.89
C GLU A 107 17.26 -7.65 -6.73
N TYR A 108 17.01 -8.31 -7.86
CA TYR A 108 16.32 -9.60 -7.91
C TYR A 108 17.20 -10.77 -7.45
N GLY A 109 16.65 -11.60 -6.56
CA GLY A 109 17.20 -12.91 -6.17
C GLY A 109 16.29 -14.08 -6.55
N THR A 110 16.55 -15.26 -5.97
CA THR A 110 15.65 -16.43 -6.09
C THR A 110 14.31 -16.18 -5.39
N ILE A 111 13.31 -17.03 -5.63
CA ILE A 111 12.02 -16.93 -4.93
C ILE A 111 12.20 -17.01 -3.41
N GLU A 112 13.14 -17.82 -2.93
CA GLU A 112 13.48 -17.95 -1.51
C GLU A 112 14.11 -16.67 -0.96
N GLU A 113 15.06 -16.07 -1.68
CA GLU A 113 15.72 -14.82 -1.28
C GLU A 113 14.74 -13.64 -1.27
N ASN A 114 13.92 -13.51 -2.31
CA ASN A 114 12.92 -12.45 -2.38
C ASN A 114 11.87 -12.60 -1.27
N THR A 115 11.43 -13.84 -1.01
CA THR A 115 10.50 -14.13 0.09
C THR A 115 11.13 -13.82 1.45
N HIS A 116 12.40 -14.16 1.64
CA HIS A 116 13.12 -13.86 2.88
C HIS A 116 13.15 -12.34 3.14
N GLY A 117 13.55 -11.54 2.14
CA GLY A 117 13.56 -10.09 2.25
C GLY A 117 12.18 -9.50 2.52
N MET A 118 11.14 -9.99 1.82
CA MET A 118 9.76 -9.57 2.06
C MET A 118 9.29 -9.86 3.50
N VAL A 119 9.61 -11.04 4.04
CA VAL A 119 9.28 -11.39 5.44
C VAL A 119 10.04 -10.49 6.42
N GLN A 120 11.32 -10.17 6.18
CA GLN A 120 12.06 -9.22 7.03
C GLN A 120 11.40 -7.84 7.06
N VAL A 121 10.93 -7.35 5.91
CA VAL A 121 10.23 -6.06 5.82
C VAL A 121 8.88 -6.10 6.53
N ILE A 122 8.13 -7.20 6.42
CA ILE A 122 6.87 -7.41 7.17
C ILE A 122 7.12 -7.45 8.68
N SER A 123 8.24 -8.01 9.12
CA SER A 123 8.62 -8.06 10.53
C SER A 123 9.17 -6.73 11.06
N ASN A 124 9.38 -5.74 10.20
CA ASN A 124 9.92 -4.44 10.59
C ASN A 124 8.82 -3.60 11.29
N PRO A 125 9.02 -3.16 12.55
CA PRO A 125 8.00 -2.43 13.31
C PRO A 125 7.64 -1.06 12.73
N PHE A 126 8.45 -0.52 11.80
CA PHE A 126 8.10 0.70 11.09
C PHE A 126 7.11 0.48 9.96
N ILE A 127 6.99 -0.71 9.38
CA ILE A 127 6.14 -0.93 8.21
C ILE A 127 4.72 -1.31 8.64
N HIS A 128 3.73 -0.68 8.03
CA HIS A 128 2.32 -0.96 8.32
C HIS A 128 1.63 -1.77 7.22
N ILE A 129 2.04 -1.54 5.96
CA ILE A 129 1.39 -2.11 4.79
C ILE A 129 2.48 -2.56 3.81
N ILE A 130 2.31 -3.74 3.23
CA ILE A 130 3.03 -4.13 2.01
C ILE A 130 2.18 -3.78 0.80
N SER A 131 2.66 -2.88 -0.07
CA SER A 131 1.98 -2.53 -1.31
C SER A 131 2.13 -3.60 -2.37
N HIS A 132 1.02 -3.82 -3.09
CA HIS A 132 0.89 -4.68 -4.27
C HIS A 132 1.78 -5.95 -4.33
N PRO A 133 1.92 -6.76 -3.25
CA PRO A 133 2.83 -7.91 -3.22
C PRO A 133 2.45 -8.99 -4.24
N GLY A 134 1.21 -8.98 -4.70
CA GLY A 134 0.70 -9.88 -5.72
C GLY A 134 0.97 -9.45 -7.16
N ASP A 135 1.51 -8.26 -7.45
CA ASP A 135 1.60 -7.74 -8.83
C ASP A 135 2.52 -8.57 -9.75
N GLY A 136 3.39 -9.39 -9.16
CA GLY A 136 4.32 -10.26 -9.88
C GLY A 136 5.61 -9.59 -10.31
N THR A 137 5.97 -8.44 -9.73
CA THR A 137 7.29 -7.80 -9.92
C THR A 137 8.42 -8.72 -9.49
N ALA A 138 8.27 -9.40 -8.35
CA ALA A 138 9.17 -10.46 -7.90
C ALA A 138 8.40 -11.77 -7.68
N ALA A 139 9.07 -12.91 -7.86
CA ALA A 139 8.52 -14.20 -7.48
C ALA A 139 8.61 -14.35 -5.95
N LEU A 140 7.49 -14.70 -5.31
CA LEU A 140 7.35 -14.80 -3.85
C LEU A 140 6.55 -16.05 -3.47
N HIS A 141 6.89 -16.64 -2.33
CA HIS A 141 5.99 -17.56 -1.62
C HIS A 141 5.05 -16.75 -0.73
N PHE A 142 3.74 -16.79 -1.05
CA PHE A 142 2.75 -15.98 -0.34
C PHE A 142 2.38 -16.50 1.05
N GLU A 143 2.47 -17.81 1.31
CA GLU A 143 2.08 -18.36 2.62
C GLU A 143 3.00 -17.89 3.76
N PRO A 144 4.34 -17.94 3.65
CA PRO A 144 5.24 -17.33 4.64
C PRO A 144 4.95 -15.84 4.87
N MET A 145 4.69 -15.09 3.79
CA MET A 145 4.37 -13.67 3.83
C MET A 145 3.08 -13.39 4.64
N VAL A 146 2.01 -14.15 4.39
CA VAL A 146 0.72 -14.02 5.10
C VAL A 146 0.87 -14.39 6.58
N LEU A 147 1.67 -15.41 6.90
CA LEU A 147 1.93 -15.80 8.29
C LEU A 147 2.71 -14.71 9.05
N ALA A 148 3.74 -14.12 8.42
CA ALA A 148 4.48 -13.00 8.99
C ALA A 148 3.58 -11.77 9.19
N ALA A 149 2.72 -11.46 8.21
CA ALA A 149 1.76 -10.36 8.29
C ALA A 149 0.82 -10.52 9.49
N LYS A 150 0.36 -11.76 9.75
CA LYS A 150 -0.43 -12.10 10.93
C LYS A 150 0.32 -11.85 12.24
N GLU A 151 1.57 -12.30 12.31
CA GLU A 151 2.40 -12.21 13.52
C GLU A 151 2.75 -10.77 13.87
N HIS A 152 3.03 -9.94 12.86
CA HIS A 152 3.56 -8.59 13.03
C HIS A 152 2.54 -7.48 12.80
N HIS A 153 1.26 -7.82 12.62
CA HIS A 153 0.18 -6.86 12.40
C HIS A 153 0.42 -5.91 11.20
N THR A 154 1.09 -6.43 10.16
CA THR A 154 1.30 -5.70 8.90
C THR A 154 0.21 -6.09 7.90
N LEU A 155 -0.44 -5.11 7.27
CA LEU A 155 -1.46 -5.37 6.27
C LEU A 155 -0.85 -5.73 4.91
N LEU A 156 -1.51 -6.64 4.20
CA LEU A 156 -1.18 -6.97 2.82
C LEU A 156 -2.18 -6.27 1.89
N GLU A 157 -1.66 -5.53 0.90
CA GLU A 157 -2.50 -4.82 -0.04
C GLU A 157 -2.99 -5.72 -1.19
N ILE A 158 -4.27 -5.58 -1.53
CA ILE A 158 -4.85 -6.05 -2.78
C ILE A 158 -5.07 -4.82 -3.66
N ASN A 159 -4.20 -4.66 -4.67
CA ASN A 159 -4.01 -3.40 -5.37
C ASN A 159 -4.79 -3.34 -6.69
N ASN A 160 -5.66 -2.34 -6.85
CA ASN A 160 -6.51 -2.19 -8.03
C ASN A 160 -5.74 -1.76 -9.27
N SER A 161 -4.76 -0.86 -9.12
CA SER A 161 -3.92 -0.37 -10.22
C SER A 161 -3.21 -1.52 -10.92
N SER A 162 -2.60 -2.42 -10.14
CA SER A 162 -1.84 -3.59 -10.61
C SER A 162 -2.65 -4.57 -11.47
N LEU A 163 -3.98 -4.63 -11.27
CA LEU A 163 -4.88 -5.49 -12.05
C LEU A 163 -5.39 -4.85 -13.34
N LYS A 164 -5.14 -3.56 -13.58
CA LYS A 164 -5.55 -2.89 -14.82
C LYS A 164 -4.83 -3.57 -16.01
N PRO A 165 -5.54 -3.92 -17.10
CA PRO A 165 -4.92 -4.56 -18.27
C PRO A 165 -3.74 -3.77 -18.85
N THR A 166 -3.79 -2.43 -18.79
CA THR A 166 -2.72 -1.55 -19.27
C THR A 166 -1.40 -1.69 -18.52
N ARG A 167 -1.38 -2.29 -17.32
CA ARG A 167 -0.15 -2.54 -16.55
C ARG A 167 0.64 -3.74 -17.05
N ASN A 168 0.03 -4.63 -17.85
CA ASN A 168 0.67 -5.83 -18.38
C ASN A 168 1.32 -6.70 -17.30
N LYS A 169 0.61 -6.93 -16.19
CA LYS A 169 1.05 -7.78 -15.07
C LYS A 169 0.33 -9.14 -15.11
N PRO A 170 0.79 -10.12 -15.91
CA PRO A 170 0.05 -11.36 -16.17
C PRO A 170 -0.19 -12.21 -14.92
N ASN A 171 0.72 -12.13 -13.95
CA ASN A 171 0.64 -12.91 -12.71
C ASN A 171 -0.25 -12.24 -11.64
N ALA A 172 -0.59 -10.96 -11.80
CA ALA A 172 -1.25 -10.19 -10.75
C ALA A 172 -2.56 -10.83 -10.29
N ARG A 173 -3.37 -11.32 -11.24
CA ARG A 173 -4.66 -11.93 -10.93
C ARG A 173 -4.53 -13.19 -10.06
N GLU A 174 -3.74 -14.17 -10.50
CA GLU A 174 -3.62 -15.47 -9.80
C GLU A 174 -2.87 -15.34 -8.47
N ASN A 175 -1.88 -14.45 -8.40
CA ASN A 175 -1.18 -14.13 -7.15
C ASN A 175 -2.14 -13.53 -6.12
N ASN A 176 -2.92 -12.51 -6.49
CA ASN A 176 -3.87 -11.88 -5.57
C ASN A 176 -4.99 -12.85 -5.13
N LEU A 177 -5.45 -13.75 -6.00
CA LEU A 177 -6.36 -14.84 -5.60
C LEU A 177 -5.73 -15.76 -4.56
N THR A 178 -4.44 -16.08 -4.72
CA THR A 178 -3.69 -16.91 -3.77
C THR A 178 -3.54 -16.21 -2.42
N ILE A 179 -3.15 -14.93 -2.43
CA ILE A 179 -3.04 -14.10 -1.21
C ILE A 179 -4.40 -14.03 -0.50
N LEU A 180 -5.48 -13.71 -1.20
CA LEU A 180 -6.83 -13.64 -0.62
C LEU A 180 -7.27 -14.98 0.01
N ARG A 181 -7.00 -16.11 -0.64
CA ARG A 181 -7.31 -17.45 -0.08
C ARG A 181 -6.51 -17.74 1.19
N LEU A 182 -5.23 -17.37 1.21
CA LEU A 182 -4.35 -17.55 2.37
C LEU A 182 -4.76 -16.62 3.52
N CYS A 183 -4.99 -15.34 3.25
CA CYS A 183 -5.48 -14.37 4.24
C CYS A 183 -6.82 -14.82 4.83
N LYS A 184 -7.74 -15.34 4.02
CA LYS A 184 -8.99 -15.94 4.50
C LYS A 184 -8.75 -17.17 5.39
N LYS A 185 -7.87 -18.09 4.95
CA LYS A 185 -7.51 -19.31 5.71
C LYS A 185 -6.91 -18.98 7.08
N TYR A 186 -6.10 -17.93 7.15
CA TYR A 186 -5.37 -17.54 8.37
C TYR A 186 -6.01 -16.37 9.12
N GLU A 187 -7.19 -15.90 8.70
CA GLU A 187 -7.92 -14.77 9.29
C GLU A 187 -7.08 -13.49 9.36
N VAL A 188 -6.27 -13.25 8.33
CA VAL A 188 -5.44 -12.05 8.19
C VAL A 188 -6.22 -11.00 7.41
N PRO A 189 -6.39 -9.79 7.95
CA PRO A 189 -7.05 -8.72 7.23
C PRO A 189 -6.20 -8.22 6.06
N VAL A 190 -6.87 -7.70 5.03
CA VAL A 190 -6.24 -7.06 3.87
C VAL A 190 -6.70 -5.60 3.79
N ILE A 191 -5.93 -4.82 3.04
CA ILE A 191 -6.33 -3.48 2.63
C ILE A 191 -6.42 -3.40 1.12
N LEU A 192 -7.44 -2.71 0.61
CA LEU A 192 -7.59 -2.41 -0.80
C LEU A 192 -6.89 -1.10 -1.09
N GLY A 193 -6.00 -1.10 -2.08
CA GLY A 193 -5.29 0.09 -2.54
C GLY A 193 -5.77 0.50 -3.91
N SER A 194 -6.12 1.78 -4.09
CA SER A 194 -6.37 2.29 -5.44
C SER A 194 -5.06 2.48 -6.21
N ASP A 195 -3.98 2.83 -5.49
CA ASP A 195 -2.72 3.30 -6.05
C ASP A 195 -2.99 4.44 -7.05
N ALA A 196 -3.80 5.39 -6.58
CA ALA A 196 -4.27 6.49 -7.38
C ALA A 196 -3.14 7.48 -7.66
N HIS A 197 -2.74 7.54 -8.92
CA HIS A 197 -1.82 8.54 -9.47
C HIS A 197 -2.54 9.78 -10.04
N ILE A 198 -3.87 9.80 -9.96
CA ILE A 198 -4.72 10.93 -10.31
C ILE A 198 -6.00 10.85 -9.48
N SER A 199 -6.53 11.99 -9.04
CA SER A 199 -7.63 12.07 -8.07
C SER A 199 -8.90 11.31 -8.47
N PHE A 200 -9.13 11.15 -9.78
CA PHE A 200 -10.25 10.38 -10.32
C PHE A 200 -10.23 8.90 -9.89
N ASP A 201 -9.04 8.33 -9.64
CA ASP A 201 -8.87 6.91 -9.31
C ASP A 201 -8.99 6.59 -7.83
N ILE A 202 -9.02 7.60 -6.94
CA ILE A 202 -9.20 7.39 -5.49
C ILE A 202 -10.41 6.49 -5.20
N ALA A 203 -10.26 5.51 -4.32
CA ALA A 203 -11.29 4.55 -3.92
C ALA A 203 -11.97 3.80 -5.08
N ARG A 204 -11.30 3.67 -6.25
CA ARG A 204 -11.74 2.78 -7.32
C ARG A 204 -11.14 1.40 -7.15
N TYR A 205 -12.00 0.40 -7.04
CA TYR A 205 -11.64 -1.00 -6.80
C TYR A 205 -12.29 -1.98 -7.79
N ASP A 206 -12.69 -1.49 -8.96
CA ASP A 206 -13.47 -2.23 -9.95
C ASP A 206 -12.81 -3.57 -10.35
N ASN A 207 -11.48 -3.61 -10.43
CA ASN A 207 -10.74 -4.82 -10.81
C ASN A 207 -10.56 -5.81 -9.64
N LEU A 208 -10.81 -5.38 -8.40
CA LEU A 208 -10.64 -6.22 -7.20
C LEU A 208 -11.93 -6.97 -6.83
N TYR A 209 -13.10 -6.39 -7.13
CA TYR A 209 -14.38 -6.95 -6.70
C TYR A 209 -14.62 -8.37 -7.19
N GLU A 210 -14.22 -8.70 -8.43
CA GLU A 210 -14.30 -10.06 -8.95
C GLU A 210 -13.46 -11.04 -8.11
N LEU A 211 -12.24 -10.66 -7.74
CA LEU A 211 -11.35 -11.51 -6.94
C LEU A 211 -11.90 -11.74 -5.52
N LEU A 212 -12.47 -10.71 -4.90
CA LEU A 212 -13.14 -10.83 -3.60
C LEU A 212 -14.34 -11.78 -3.67
N GLN A 213 -15.13 -11.71 -4.74
CA GLN A 213 -16.26 -12.62 -4.97
C GLN A 213 -15.81 -14.06 -5.20
N LEU A 214 -14.81 -14.28 -6.06
CA LEU A 214 -14.30 -15.62 -6.39
C LEU A 214 -13.67 -16.34 -5.18
N THR A 215 -13.15 -15.58 -4.22
CA THR A 215 -12.59 -16.14 -2.98
C THR A 215 -13.61 -16.20 -1.85
N GLY A 216 -14.79 -15.60 -2.05
CA GLY A 216 -15.77 -15.34 -1.00
C GLY A 216 -15.11 -14.68 0.21
N PHE A 217 -14.26 -13.68 -0.03
CA PHE A 217 -13.44 -13.07 1.01
C PHE A 217 -14.35 -12.37 2.05
N PRO A 218 -14.16 -12.61 3.35
CA PRO A 218 -15.04 -12.03 4.37
C PRO A 218 -14.90 -10.50 4.42
N GLU A 219 -16.01 -9.78 4.40
CA GLU A 219 -15.99 -8.31 4.42
C GLU A 219 -15.37 -7.75 5.71
N GLU A 220 -15.52 -8.45 6.84
CA GLU A 220 -14.92 -8.10 8.13
C GLU A 220 -13.39 -8.08 8.11
N LEU A 221 -12.76 -8.80 7.17
CA LEU A 221 -11.31 -8.79 6.97
C LEU A 221 -10.84 -7.70 6.00
N ILE A 222 -11.73 -6.82 5.51
CA ILE A 222 -11.37 -5.71 4.61
C ILE A 222 -11.30 -4.41 5.43
N MET A 223 -10.09 -3.90 5.61
CA MET A 223 -9.82 -2.75 6.49
C MET A 223 -10.42 -1.44 5.99
N ASN A 224 -10.63 -1.26 4.69
CA ASN A 224 -11.15 -0.01 4.12
C ASN A 224 -12.56 0.35 4.59
N ARG A 225 -13.30 -0.60 5.19
CA ARG A 225 -14.71 -0.42 5.59
C ARG A 225 -14.90 0.37 6.88
N ASP A 226 -13.91 0.38 7.76
CA ASP A 226 -14.04 0.97 9.09
C ASP A 226 -12.70 1.58 9.54
N VAL A 227 -12.67 2.92 9.62
CA VAL A 227 -11.47 3.65 10.03
C VAL A 227 -11.00 3.26 11.43
N LYS A 228 -11.94 2.95 12.34
CA LYS A 228 -11.61 2.60 13.72
C LYS A 228 -10.83 1.28 13.77
N SER A 229 -11.35 0.23 13.13
CA SER A 229 -10.70 -1.07 13.04
C SER A 229 -9.34 -0.99 12.34
N PHE A 230 -9.23 -0.19 11.26
CA PHE A 230 -7.96 0.07 10.57
C PHE A 230 -6.90 0.69 11.50
N LYS A 231 -7.26 1.75 12.24
CA LYS A 231 -6.34 2.42 13.17
C LYS A 231 -5.99 1.55 14.38
N GLU A 232 -6.96 0.84 14.95
CA GLU A 232 -6.74 -0.08 16.06
C GLU A 232 -5.79 -1.21 15.67
N TYR A 233 -5.93 -1.76 14.46
CA TYR A 233 -5.07 -2.83 13.95
C TYR A 233 -3.62 -2.37 13.74
N LEU A 234 -3.41 -1.14 13.24
CA LEU A 234 -2.08 -0.58 12.96
C LEU A 234 -1.48 0.25 14.09
N HIS A 235 -2.20 0.44 15.19
CA HIS A 235 -1.81 1.32 16.30
C HIS A 235 -1.55 2.78 15.88
N LEU A 236 -2.43 3.33 15.03
CA LEU A 236 -2.41 4.71 14.52
C LEU A 236 -3.34 5.67 15.26
#